data_AF-A0A835I8V5-F1
#
_entry.id   AF-A0A835I8V5-F1
#
_cell.length_a   1.000
_cell.length_b   1.000
_cell.length_c   1.000
_cell.angle_alpha   90.00
_cell.angle_beta   90.00
_cell.angle_gamma   90.00
#
_symmetry.space_group_name_H-M   'P 1'
#
loop_
_entity.id
_entity.type
_entity.pdbx_description
1 polymer ?
#
loop_
_entity_poly.entity_id
_entity_poly.type
_entity_poly.pdbx_seq_one_letter_code
_entity_poly.pdbx_strand_id
1 'polypeptide(L)'
;MKKSGCHPNSNTFKMLISTFCKNDDFDGAVQVLNEMMERCLTPESGLLVELCEGLRRYRKFNLATKVCTDLQRRRLLPKGFEEPQMITVDGETDDDDKHEKF
;
A
#
# COMPACT_ATOMS: atom_id res chain seq x y z
N MET A 1 -5.39 -11.39 -31.78
CA MET A 1 -5.96 -10.11 -31.28
C MET A 1 -4.82 -9.13 -31.11
N LYS A 2 -4.90 -7.93 -31.71
CA LYS A 2 -3.90 -6.89 -31.44
C LYS A 2 -4.04 -6.54 -29.95
N LYS A 3 -3.03 -6.83 -29.13
CA LYS A 3 -2.85 -6.15 -27.84
C LYS A 3 -2.63 -4.69 -28.19
N SER A 4 -3.70 -3.91 -28.34
CA SER A 4 -3.61 -2.46 -28.35
C SER A 4 -2.96 -2.09 -27.02
N GLY A 5 -1.72 -1.58 -27.08
CA GLY A 5 -0.91 -1.22 -25.93
C GLY A 5 -1.49 -0.01 -25.21
N CYS A 6 -2.70 -0.15 -24.66
CA CYS A 6 -3.28 0.79 -23.73
C CYS A 6 -2.47 0.68 -22.45
N HIS A 7 -1.56 1.62 -22.24
CA HIS A 7 -0.83 1.74 -21.00
C HIS A 7 -1.79 2.36 -19.99
N PRO A 8 -2.15 1.65 -18.90
CA PRO A 8 -2.94 2.22 -17.83
C PRO A 8 -2.25 3.49 -17.34
N ASN A 9 -2.99 4.59 -17.30
CA ASN A 9 -2.51 5.86 -16.76
C ASN A 9 -2.91 5.99 -15.28
N SER A 10 -2.44 7.05 -14.62
CA SER A 10 -2.75 7.31 -13.20
C SER A 10 -4.26 7.26 -12.89
N ASN A 11 -5.11 7.80 -13.77
CA ASN A 11 -6.56 7.77 -13.61
C ASN A 11 -7.13 6.35 -13.65
N THR A 12 -6.55 5.46 -14.46
CA THR A 12 -6.96 4.05 -14.54
C THR A 12 -6.67 3.34 -13.23
N PHE A 13 -5.46 3.50 -12.69
CA PHE A 13 -5.08 2.94 -11.39
C PHE A 13 -5.94 3.48 -10.25
N LYS A 14 -6.16 4.81 -10.22
CA LYS A 14 -7.05 5.45 -9.23
C LYS A 14 -8.45 4.83 -9.24
N MET A 15 -9.03 4.66 -10.42
CA MET A 15 -10.36 4.06 -10.56
C MET A 15 -10.40 2.61 -10.07
N LEU A 16 -9.38 1.81 -10.41
CA LEU A 16 -9.27 0.43 -9.92
C LEU A 16 -9.16 0.38 -8.40
N ILE A 17 -8.26 1.16 -7.80
CA ILE A 17 -8.05 1.19 -6.34
C ILE A 17 -9.32 1.61 -5.61
N SER A 18 -9.99 2.70 -6.04
CA SER A 18 -11.26 3.11 -5.43
C SER A 18 -12.36 2.05 -5.60
N THR A 19 -12.39 1.34 -6.73
CA THR A 19 -13.36 0.24 -6.93
C THR A 19 -13.09 -0.93 -5.98
N PHE A 20 -11.82 -1.32 -5.81
CA PHE A 20 -11.43 -2.34 -4.85
C PHE A 20 -11.79 -1.93 -3.41
N CYS A 21 -11.50 -0.69 -3.01
CA CYS A 21 -11.89 -0.16 -1.70
C CYS A 21 -13.40 -0.19 -1.47
N LYS A 22 -14.21 0.16 -2.48
CA LYS A 22 -15.69 0.10 -2.39
C LYS A 22 -16.26 -1.30 -2.29
N ASN A 23 -15.49 -2.29 -2.75
CA ASN A 23 -15.85 -3.70 -2.68
C ASN A 23 -15.23 -4.40 -1.46
N ASP A 24 -14.64 -3.64 -0.54
CA ASP A 24 -13.94 -4.13 0.66
C ASP A 24 -12.77 -5.09 0.38
N ASP A 25 -12.29 -5.10 -0.87
CA ASP A 25 -11.14 -5.88 -1.31
C ASP A 25 -9.86 -5.04 -1.20
N PHE A 26 -9.43 -4.86 0.04
CA PHE A 26 -8.24 -4.08 0.35
C PHE A 26 -6.94 -4.75 -0.10
N ASP A 27 -6.91 -6.08 -0.15
CA ASP A 27 -5.77 -6.84 -0.66
C ASP A 27 -5.54 -6.53 -2.15
N GLY A 28 -6.61 -6.54 -2.96
CA GLY A 28 -6.57 -6.09 -4.35
C GLY A 28 -6.20 -4.60 -4.50
N ALA A 29 -6.77 -3.73 -3.66
CA ALA A 29 -6.47 -2.30 -3.68
C ALA A 29 -4.96 -2.02 -3.44
N VAL A 30 -4.34 -2.73 -2.49
CA VAL A 30 -2.92 -2.59 -2.17
C VAL A 30 -2.03 -3.12 -3.31
N GLN A 31 -2.40 -4.24 -3.93
CA GLN A 31 -1.66 -4.77 -5.09
C GLN A 31 -1.63 -3.76 -6.24
N VAL A 32 -2.78 -3.15 -6.56
CA VAL A 32 -2.88 -2.16 -7.64
C VAL A 32 -2.12 -0.87 -7.28
N LEU A 33 -2.14 -0.45 -6.01
CA LEU A 33 -1.33 0.68 -5.54
C LEU A 33 0.17 0.42 -5.71
N ASN A 34 0.64 -0.79 -5.37
CA ASN A 34 2.03 -1.17 -5.55
C ASN A 34 2.43 -1.16 -7.02
N GLU A 35 1.60 -1.73 -7.91
CA GLU A 35 1.85 -1.68 -9.36
C GLU A 35 1.92 -0.23 -9.89
N MET A 36 1.03 0.64 -9.43
CA MET A 36 1.05 2.06 -9.78
C MET A 36 2.39 2.71 -9.40
N MET A 37 2.86 2.44 -8.18
CA MET A 37 4.12 2.98 -7.67
C MET A 37 5.37 2.37 -8.34
N GLU A 38 5.34 1.08 -8.72
CA GLU A 38 6.40 0.41 -9.49
C GLU A 38 6.56 1.01 -10.89
N ARG A 39 5.46 1.50 -11.47
CA ARG A 39 5.45 2.22 -12.75
C ARG A 39 5.83 3.70 -12.61
N CYS A 40 6.37 4.12 -11.46
CA CYS A 40 6.73 5.50 -11.14
C CYS A 40 5.55 6.49 -11.25
N LEU A 41 4.32 6.01 -11.12
CA LEU A 41 3.14 6.88 -11.06
C LEU A 41 2.87 7.26 -9.61
N THR A 42 2.78 8.56 -9.34
CA THR A 42 2.51 9.06 -7.98
C THR A 42 1.02 8.94 -7.67
N PRO A 43 0.62 8.17 -6.63
CA PRO A 43 -0.77 8.13 -6.19
C PRO A 43 -1.21 9.49 -5.65
N GLU A 44 -2.48 9.83 -5.90
CA GLU A 44 -3.07 11.06 -5.40
C GLU A 44 -3.29 10.98 -3.88
N SER A 45 -3.05 12.07 -3.17
CA SER A 45 -3.23 12.14 -1.70
C SER A 45 -4.63 11.67 -1.26
N GLY A 46 -5.69 12.09 -1.95
CA GLY A 46 -7.06 11.68 -1.64
C GLY A 46 -7.29 10.17 -1.76
N LEU A 47 -6.64 9.52 -2.73
CA LEU A 47 -6.72 8.07 -2.92
C LEU A 47 -6.05 7.31 -1.77
N LEU A 48 -4.90 7.81 -1.31
CA LEU A 48 -4.19 7.23 -0.17
C LEU A 48 -4.98 7.38 1.12
N VAL A 49 -5.62 8.54 1.34
CA VAL A 49 -6.51 8.75 2.50
C VAL A 49 -7.69 7.77 2.46
N GLU A 50 -8.36 7.62 1.31
CA GLU A 50 -9.48 6.67 1.14
C GLU A 50 -9.06 5.24 1.49
N LEU A 51 -7.92 4.78 0.96
CA LEU A 51 -7.40 3.44 1.24
C LEU A 51 -7.06 3.26 2.72
N CYS A 52 -6.29 4.17 3.30
CA CYS A 52 -5.86 4.04 4.70
C CYS A 52 -7.04 4.14 5.69
N GLU A 53 -8.03 4.99 5.41
CA GLU A 53 -9.27 5.01 6.19
C GLU A 53 -10.05 3.71 6.06
N GLY A 54 -10.17 3.15 4.86
CA GLY A 54 -10.80 1.85 4.63
C GLY A 54 -10.12 0.74 5.43
N LEU A 55 -8.79 0.62 5.32
CA LEU A 55 -8.01 -0.35 6.08
C LEU A 55 -8.24 -0.25 7.59
N ARG A 56 -8.28 0.98 8.13
CA ARG A 56 -8.59 1.23 9.55
C ARG A 56 -10.01 0.82 9.93
N ARG A 57 -11.01 1.22 9.13
CA ARG A 57 -12.44 0.93 9.37
C ARG A 57 -12.70 -0.58 9.41
N TYR A 58 -12.05 -1.33 8.52
CA TYR A 58 -12.19 -2.79 8.41
C TYR A 58 -11.19 -3.57 9.28
N ARG A 59 -10.45 -2.88 10.17
CA ARG A 59 -9.49 -3.48 11.11
C ARG A 59 -8.42 -4.34 10.42
N LYS A 60 -8.06 -3.98 9.19
CA LYS A 60 -6.99 -4.63 8.40
C LYS A 60 -5.62 -4.10 8.81
N PHE A 61 -5.28 -4.18 10.10
CA PHE A 61 -4.08 -3.54 10.68
C PHE A 61 -2.77 -4.01 10.05
N ASN A 62 -2.64 -5.31 9.76
CA ASN A 62 -1.44 -5.86 9.10
C ASN A 62 -1.18 -5.22 7.72
N LEU A 63 -2.24 -5.01 6.93
CA LEU A 63 -2.14 -4.34 5.64
C LEU A 63 -1.89 -2.84 5.82
N ALA A 64 -2.58 -2.21 6.77
CA ALA A 64 -2.39 -0.80 7.10
C ALA A 64 -0.93 -0.50 7.47
N THR A 65 -0.32 -1.32 8.34
CA THR A 65 1.09 -1.18 8.73
C THR A 65 2.00 -1.28 7.51
N LYS A 66 1.84 -2.33 6.68
CA LYS A 66 2.65 -2.51 5.46
C LYS A 66 2.56 -1.30 4.52
N VAL A 67 1.34 -0.87 4.21
CA VAL A 67 1.09 0.28 3.32
C VAL A 67 1.66 1.56 3.92
N CYS A 68 1.44 1.83 5.20
CA CYS A 68 1.98 3.02 5.87
C CYS A 68 3.51 3.03 5.85
N THR A 69 4.17 1.90 6.14
CA THR A 69 5.64 1.82 6.08
C THR A 69 6.16 2.08 4.68
N ASP A 70 5.51 1.52 3.64
CA ASP A 70 5.92 1.72 2.25
C ASP A 70 5.70 3.16 1.78
N LEU A 71 4.58 3.80 2.16
CA LEU A 71 4.33 5.21 1.88
C LEU A 71 5.30 6.12 2.61
N GLN A 72 5.67 5.82 3.86
CA GLN A 72 6.65 6.57 4.63
C GLN A 72 8.05 6.51 3.98
N ARG A 73 8.51 5.31 3.58
CA ARG A 73 9.77 5.13 2.84
C ARG A 73 9.82 5.97 1.56
N ARG A 74 8.66 6.14 0.91
CA ARG A 74 8.49 6.93 -0.33
C ARG A 74 8.18 8.41 -0.08
N ARG A 75 8.05 8.85 1.18
CA ARG A 75 7.65 10.21 1.59
C ARG A 75 6.27 10.64 1.03
N LEU A 76 5.35 9.70 0.96
CA LEU A 76 3.98 9.86 0.43
C LEU A 76 2.90 9.59 1.50
N LEU A 77 3.27 9.55 2.78
CA LEU A 77 2.31 9.24 3.84
C LEU A 77 1.24 10.35 3.95
N PRO A 78 -0.06 10.02 4.00
CA PRO A 78 -1.10 11.02 4.14
C PRO A 78 -1.02 11.73 5.50
N LYS A 79 -1.27 13.05 5.50
CA LYS A 79 -1.31 13.85 6.73
C LYS A 79 -2.37 13.29 7.68
N GLY A 80 -2.00 13.04 8.94
CA GLY A 80 -2.87 12.43 9.95
C GLY A 80 -2.69 10.92 10.15
N PHE A 81 -1.88 10.26 9.30
CA PHE A 81 -1.42 8.88 9.52
C PHE A 81 0.00 8.82 10.13
N GLU A 82 0.55 9.97 10.50
CA GLU A 82 1.89 10.13 11.11
C GLU A 82 1.90 9.95 12.64
N GLU A 83 0.73 9.80 13.28
CA GLU A 83 0.58 9.72 14.75
C GLU A 83 0.82 8.30 15.32
N PRO A 84 1.24 8.20 16.60
CA PRO A 84 2.14 7.14 17.11
C PRO A 84 1.54 5.75 17.33
N GLN A 85 0.35 5.43 16.81
CA GLN A 85 -0.22 4.08 16.96
C GLN A 85 0.40 3.02 16.03
N MET A 86 1.40 3.38 15.23
CA MET A 86 2.18 2.43 14.41
C MET A 86 3.70 2.55 14.60
N ILE A 87 4.15 3.38 15.55
CA ILE A 87 5.58 3.64 15.83
C ILE A 87 6.00 2.99 17.15
N THR A 88 5.68 1.72 17.32
CA THR A 88 6.52 0.81 18.12
C THR A 88 6.81 -0.38 17.23
N VAL A 89 7.59 -0.14 16.18
CA VAL A 89 8.57 -1.14 15.74
C VAL A 89 9.63 -1.14 16.84
N ASP A 90 9.31 -1.80 17.96
CA ASP A 90 10.36 -2.32 18.80
C ASP A 90 11.16 -3.26 17.91
N GLY A 91 12.46 -3.04 17.89
CA GLY A 91 13.38 -3.85 17.13
C GLY A 91 13.28 -5.30 17.57
N GLU A 92 12.63 -6.13 16.77
CA GLU A 92 12.98 -7.53 16.66
C GLU A 92 13.73 -7.68 15.33
N THR A 93 15.05 -7.47 15.45
CA THR A 93 16.01 -8.30 14.72
C THR A 93 15.65 -9.76 14.94
N ASP A 94 14.98 -10.38 13.98
CA ASP A 94 15.14 -11.81 13.77
C ASP A 94 16.35 -11.99 12.87
N ASP A 95 17.50 -12.02 13.53
CA ASP A 95 18.66 -12.81 13.13
C ASP A 95 18.20 -14.26 12.94
N ASP A 96 17.89 -14.65 11.70
CA ASP A 96 17.94 -16.04 11.26
C ASP A 96 19.21 -16.24 10.41
N ASP A 97 20.38 -16.12 11.06
CA ASP A 97 21.60 -16.79 10.62
C ASP A 97 21.90 -17.98 11.57
N LYS A 98 22.32 -19.09 10.97
CA LYS A 98 22.68 -20.43 11.49
C LYS A 98 21.52 -21.44 11.57
N HIS A 99 21.60 -22.60 10.91
CA HIS A 99 22.78 -23.45 10.74
C HIS A 99 22.58 -24.38 9.52
N GLU A 100 23.35 -24.20 8.44
CA GLU A 100 23.65 -25.32 7.55
C GLU A 100 24.95 -25.97 8.05
N LYS A 101 24.78 -27.15 8.65
CA LYS A 101 25.86 -28.05 9.09
C LYS A 101 26.68 -28.49 7.88
N PHE A 102 28.00 -28.38 7.98
CA PHE A 102 28.93 -29.35 7.42
C PHE A 102 29.64 -30.05 8.57
#